data_AF-A0A6L9Y1Y8-F1
#
_entry.id   AF-A0A6L9Y1Y8-F1
#
_cell.length_a   1.000
_cell.length_b   1.000
_cell.length_c   1.000
_cell.angle_alpha   90.00
_cell.angle_beta   90.00
_cell.angle_gamma   90.00
#
_symmetry.space_group_name_H-M   'P 1'
#
loop_
_entity.id
_entity.type
_entity.pdbx_description
1 polymer ?
#
loop_
_entity_poly.entity_id
_entity_poly.type
_entity_poly.pdbx_seq_one_letter_code
_entity_poly.pdbx_strand_id
1 'polypeptide(L)'
;MRVFIIDTSNMGPELQGGMIGVVGSAVPTADEKRDCVETVSRYANDGWAVAADPFTPIGRLAALTAETACVPFLALDRAVRCGGTPITVAPAGPGRPSLG
;
A
#
# COMPACT_ATOMS: atom_id res chain seq x y z
N MET A 1 -8.12 10.90 -0.92
CA MET A 1 -7.19 9.79 -0.63
C MET A 1 -6.05 9.73 -1.66
N ARG A 2 -4.86 9.23 -1.29
CA ARG A 2 -3.73 8.98 -2.20
C ARG A 2 -3.15 7.59 -1.98
N VAL A 3 -2.75 6.95 -3.07
CA VAL A 3 -2.05 5.66 -3.07
C VAL A 3 -0.75 5.82 -3.85
N PHE A 4 0.33 5.23 -3.37
CA PHE A 4 1.63 5.20 -4.02
C PHE A 4 2.25 3.81 -3.89
N ILE A 5 3.25 3.52 -4.71
CA ILE A 5 3.98 2.25 -4.62
C ILE A 5 5.22 2.49 -3.75
N ILE A 6 5.53 1.53 -2.91
CA ILE A 6 6.75 1.50 -2.11
C ILE A 6 7.63 0.43 -2.72
N ASP A 7 8.83 0.82 -3.15
CA ASP A 7 9.83 -0.15 -3.59
C ASP A 7 10.25 -1.02 -2.41
N THR A 8 10.00 -2.32 -2.54
CA THR A 8 10.37 -3.36 -1.57
C THR A 8 11.56 -4.17 -2.03
N SER A 9 12.23 -3.77 -3.12
CA SER A 9 13.39 -4.49 -3.68
C SER A 9 14.50 -4.69 -2.64
N ASN A 10 14.57 -3.80 -1.64
CA ASN A 10 15.52 -3.88 -0.52
C ASN A 10 14.90 -4.37 0.81
N MET A 11 13.61 -4.76 0.82
CA MET A 11 12.88 -5.22 1.99
C MET A 11 12.38 -6.64 1.78
N GLY A 12 13.19 -7.65 2.16
CA GLY A 12 12.78 -9.05 2.37
C GLY A 12 12.12 -9.81 1.19
N PRO A 13 12.40 -11.11 0.99
CA PRO A 13 11.77 -11.88 -0.08
C PRO A 13 10.25 -12.02 0.08
N GLU A 14 9.72 -11.81 1.29
CA GLU A 14 8.27 -11.87 1.59
C GLU A 14 7.47 -10.72 0.96
N LEU A 15 8.15 -9.67 0.48
CA LEU A 15 7.54 -8.50 -0.17
C LEU A 15 7.84 -8.44 -1.67
N GLN A 16 8.18 -9.58 -2.28
CA GLN A 16 8.47 -9.69 -3.73
C GLN A 16 7.29 -9.29 -4.63
N GLY A 17 6.06 -9.34 -4.12
CA GLY A 17 4.87 -8.84 -4.82
C GLY A 17 4.81 -7.31 -4.92
N GLY A 18 5.61 -6.58 -4.14
CA GLY A 18 5.54 -5.12 -4.01
C GLY A 18 4.69 -4.68 -2.81
N MET A 19 4.78 -3.41 -2.46
CA MET A 19 3.99 -2.81 -1.38
C MET A 19 3.33 -1.53 -1.85
N ILE A 20 2.07 -1.33 -1.45
CA ILE A 20 1.37 -0.06 -1.66
C ILE A 20 1.37 0.77 -0.38
N GLY A 21 1.60 2.07 -0.51
CA GLY A 21 1.39 3.05 0.54
C GLY A 21 0.05 3.74 0.37
N VAL A 22 -0.78 3.74 1.42
CA VAL A 22 -2.07 4.42 1.44
C VAL A 22 -2.06 5.54 2.46
N VAL A 23 -2.38 6.75 2.00
CA VAL A 23 -2.52 7.94 2.84
C VAL A 23 -3.87 8.59 2.55
N GLY A 24 -4.64 8.83 3.60
CA GLY A 24 -5.97 9.42 3.50
C GLY A 24 -6.19 10.57 4.46
N SER A 25 -7.35 11.21 4.30
CA SER A 25 -7.81 12.27 5.20
C SER A 25 -8.02 11.73 6.61
N ALA A 26 -7.75 12.56 7.63
CA ALA A 26 -8.09 12.26 9.02
C ALA A 26 -9.61 12.24 9.26
N VAL A 27 -10.39 12.81 8.33
CA VAL A 27 -11.87 12.80 8.34
C VAL A 27 -12.37 12.29 6.99
N PRO A 28 -12.32 10.97 6.74
CA PRO A 28 -12.67 10.41 5.45
C PRO A 28 -14.18 10.34 5.26
N THR A 29 -14.63 10.69 4.06
CA THR A 29 -16.03 10.53 3.64
C THR A 29 -16.38 9.05 3.40
N ALA A 30 -17.67 8.71 3.31
CA ALA A 30 -18.10 7.34 3.04
C ALA A 30 -17.57 6.82 1.69
N ASP A 31 -17.49 7.68 0.67
CA ASP A 31 -16.88 7.38 -0.62
C ASP A 31 -15.38 7.10 -0.49
N GLU A 32 -14.63 7.95 0.23
CA GLU A 32 -13.19 7.71 0.45
C GLU A 32 -12.92 6.40 1.21
N LYS A 33 -13.78 6.03 2.15
CA LYS A 33 -13.67 4.73 2.84
C LYS A 33 -13.90 3.56 1.88
N ARG A 34 -14.89 3.67 1.00
CA ARG A 34 -15.18 2.65 -0.02
C ARG A 34 -14.03 2.50 -1.00
N ASP A 35 -13.56 3.63 -1.54
CA ASP A 35 -12.43 3.69 -2.46
C ASP A 35 -11.16 3.08 -1.85
N CYS A 36 -10.92 3.32 -0.55
CA CYS A 36 -9.82 2.71 0.18
C CYS A 36 -9.93 1.19 0.21
N VAL A 37 -11.08 0.66 0.62
CA VAL A 37 -11.27 -0.78 0.73
C VAL A 37 -11.19 -1.44 -0.64
N GLU A 38 -11.79 -0.85 -1.68
CA GLU A 38 -11.75 -1.40 -3.03
C GLU A 38 -10.32 -1.43 -3.57
N THR A 39 -9.60 -0.31 -3.45
CA THR A 39 -8.22 -0.20 -3.96
C THR A 39 -7.29 -1.17 -3.21
N VAL A 40 -7.32 -1.17 -1.87
CA VAL A 40 -6.48 -2.06 -1.07
C VAL A 40 -6.82 -3.53 -1.34
N SER A 41 -8.10 -3.87 -1.48
CA SER A 41 -8.51 -5.26 -1.80
C SER A 41 -7.98 -5.72 -3.14
N ARG A 42 -7.97 -4.86 -4.17
CA ARG A 42 -7.41 -5.22 -5.49
C ARG A 42 -5.92 -5.54 -5.41
N TYR A 43 -5.14 -4.69 -4.75
CA TYR A 43 -3.70 -4.91 -4.61
C TYR A 43 -3.38 -6.10 -3.69
N ALA A 44 -4.11 -6.24 -2.59
CA ALA A 44 -3.95 -7.39 -1.70
C ALA A 44 -4.27 -8.71 -2.41
N ASN A 45 -5.30 -8.74 -3.26
CA ASN A 45 -5.63 -9.92 -4.06
C ASN A 45 -4.57 -10.22 -5.15
N ASP A 46 -3.80 -9.22 -5.56
CA ASP A 46 -2.63 -9.38 -6.44
C ASP A 46 -1.36 -9.82 -5.65
N GLY A 47 -1.47 -9.98 -4.33
CA GLY A 47 -0.38 -10.42 -3.45
C GLY A 47 0.52 -9.28 -2.95
N TRP A 48 0.10 -8.03 -3.09
CA TRP A 48 0.87 -6.88 -2.63
C TRP A 48 0.67 -6.63 -1.14
N ALA A 49 1.75 -6.22 -0.47
CA ALA A 49 1.69 -5.77 0.91
C ALA A 49 1.10 -4.35 1.01
N VAL A 50 0.58 -4.01 2.18
CA VAL A 50 -0.10 -2.75 2.42
C VAL A 50 0.62 -1.99 3.52
N ALA A 51 1.00 -0.75 3.22
CA ALA A 51 1.53 0.19 4.19
C ALA A 51 0.57 1.36 4.36
N ALA A 52 0.13 1.59 5.59
CA ALA A 52 -0.69 2.75 5.90
C ALA A 52 -0.41 3.27 7.31
N ASP A 53 -0.90 4.46 7.62
CA ASP A 53 -0.80 5.00 8.97
C ASP A 53 -1.95 4.45 9.86
N PRO A 54 -1.68 3.58 10.85
CA PRO A 54 -2.72 2.95 11.67
C PRO A 54 -3.41 3.92 12.64
N PHE A 55 -2.90 5.15 12.78
CA PHE A 55 -3.52 6.19 13.60
C PHE A 55 -4.57 6.98 12.82
N THR A 56 -4.54 6.93 11.48
CA THR A 56 -5.60 7.48 10.63
C THR A 56 -6.76 6.50 10.43
N PRO A 57 -8.01 6.98 10.31
CA PRO A 57 -9.16 6.12 10.01
C PRO A 57 -9.04 5.41 8.65
N ILE A 58 -8.40 6.04 7.65
CA ILE A 58 -8.12 5.39 6.37
C ILE A 58 -7.07 4.28 6.53
N GLY A 59 -5.98 4.53 7.25
CA GLY A 59 -4.96 3.50 7.41
C GLY A 59 -5.41 2.34 8.30
N ARG A 60 -6.33 2.55 9.26
CA ARG A 60 -7.01 1.43 9.93
C ARG A 60 -7.86 0.59 8.99
N LEU A 61 -8.61 1.22 8.08
CA LEU A 61 -9.38 0.49 7.09
C LEU A 61 -8.45 -0.33 6.18
N ALA A 62 -7.35 0.28 5.71
CA ALA A 62 -6.34 -0.41 4.92
C ALA A 62 -5.72 -1.59 5.69
N ALA A 63 -5.42 -1.42 6.98
CA ALA A 63 -4.91 -2.48 7.84
C ALA A 63 -5.90 -3.65 7.96
N LEU A 64 -7.17 -3.35 8.27
CA LEU A 64 -8.21 -4.37 8.36
C LEU A 64 -8.41 -5.11 7.03
N THR A 65 -8.40 -4.38 5.91
CA THR A 65 -8.50 -5.01 4.58
C THR A 65 -7.31 -5.91 4.30
N ALA A 66 -6.09 -5.47 4.62
CA ALA A 66 -4.89 -6.27 4.47
C ALA A 66 -4.95 -7.54 5.32
N GLU A 67 -5.37 -7.43 6.58
CA GLU A 67 -5.58 -8.57 7.47
C GLU A 67 -6.63 -9.55 6.91
N THR A 68 -7.76 -9.05 6.41
CA THR A 68 -8.79 -9.91 5.81
C THR A 68 -8.34 -10.63 4.54
N ALA A 69 -7.43 -10.02 3.79
CA ALA A 69 -6.82 -10.60 2.60
C ALA A 69 -5.57 -11.45 2.93
N CYS A 70 -5.20 -11.56 4.21
CA CYS A 70 -4.03 -12.29 4.69
C CYS A 70 -2.72 -11.83 4.05
N VAL A 71 -2.60 -10.54 3.72
CA VAL A 71 -1.39 -9.93 3.16
C VAL A 71 -0.59 -9.17 4.23
N PRO A 72 0.72 -8.97 4.03
CA PRO A 72 1.55 -8.27 5.01
C PRO A 72 1.11 -6.81 5.16
N PHE A 73 0.98 -6.36 6.42
CA PHE A 73 0.71 -4.96 6.75
C PHE A 73 1.90 -4.32 7.48
N LEU A 74 2.34 -3.14 7.02
CA LEU A 74 3.34 -2.32 7.70
C LEU A 74 2.80 -0.93 8.03
N ALA A 75 3.22 -0.37 9.17
CA ALA A 75 3.01 1.05 9.41
C ALA A 75 3.81 1.87 8.38
N LEU A 76 3.18 2.84 7.72
CA LEU A 76 3.82 3.63 6.67
C LEU A 76 5.14 4.28 7.12
N ASP A 77 5.16 4.83 8.32
CA ASP A 77 6.36 5.41 8.93
C ASP A 77 7.49 4.36 9.16
N ARG A 78 7.13 3.10 9.41
CA ARG A 78 8.10 2.00 9.44
C ARG A 78 8.56 1.58 8.04
N ALA A 79 7.67 1.57 7.05
CA ALA A 79 8.03 1.24 5.68
C ALA A 79 9.08 2.23 5.13
N VAL A 80 8.89 3.54 5.38
CA VAL A 80 9.86 4.58 5.01
C VAL A 80 11.18 4.43 5.77
N ARG A 81 11.14 4.11 7.07
CA ARG A 81 12.36 3.89 7.87
C ARG A 81 13.11 2.60 7.53
N CYS A 82 12.43 1.56 7.09
CA CYS A 82 13.06 0.30 6.65
C CYS A 82 13.67 0.38 5.24
N GLY A 83 13.69 1.57 4.61
CA GLY A 83 14.27 1.77 3.28
C GLY A 83 13.26 1.72 2.15
N GLY A 84 11.95 1.67 2.45
CA GLY A 84 10.90 1.85 1.47
C GLY A 84 10.93 3.24 0.91
N THR A 85 11.43 3.37 -0.31
CA THR A 85 11.43 4.65 -1.00
C THR A 85 10.05 4.78 -1.66
N PRO A 86 9.22 5.78 -1.30
CA PRO A 86 7.94 5.95 -1.96
C PRO A 86 8.22 6.40 -3.40
N ILE A 87 8.17 5.45 -4.33
CA ILE A 87 8.14 5.76 -5.76
C ILE A 87 6.73 6.27 -6.04
N THR A 88 6.61 7.60 -6.14
CA THR A 88 5.39 8.20 -6.71
C THR A 88 5.29 7.68 -8.14
N VAL A 89 4.45 6.67 -8.35
CA VAL A 89 4.00 6.34 -9.69
C VAL A 89 3.05 7.45 -10.12
N ALA A 90 3.60 8.40 -10.89
CA ALA A 90 2.76 9.10 -11.86
C ALA A 90 2.07 8.04 -12.73
N PRO A 91 0.83 8.28 -13.23
CA PRO A 91 0.13 7.32 -14.07
C PRO A 91 0.90 7.16 -15.39
N ALA A 92 1.85 6.23 -15.42
CA ALA A 92 2.74 6.01 -16.55
C ALA A 92 2.80 4.51 -16.87
N GLY A 93 1.77 4.06 -17.60
CA GLY A 93 1.84 3.01 -18.63
C GLY A 93 2.36 1.60 -18.26
N PRO A 94 2.06 0.59 -19.08
CA PRO A 94 2.52 -0.77 -18.86
C PRO A 94 3.99 -0.88 -19.29
N GLY A 95 4.92 -0.89 -18.34
CA GLY A 95 6.34 -1.08 -18.63
C GLY A 95 7.03 -1.82 -17.51
N ARG A 96 7.02 -3.16 -17.58
CA ARG A 96 7.87 -4.03 -16.74
C ARG A 96 9.34 -3.81 -17.16
N PRO A 97 10.26 -3.40 -16.28
CA PRO A 97 11.68 -3.55 -16.56
C PRO A 97 12.09 -5.00 -16.23
N SER A 98 12.31 -5.77 -17.28
CA SER A 98 13.03 -7.04 -17.25
C SER A 98 14.49 -6.77 -16.87
N LEU A 99 14.96 -7.26 -15.73
CA LEU A 99 16.40 -7.29 -15.43
C LEU A 99 16.94 -8.68 -15.82
N GLY A 100 17.79 -8.69 -16.84
CA GLY A 100 18.69 -9.80 -17.19
C GLY A 100 20.13 -9.46 -16.86
#